data_AF-A0AAD7YXE8-F1
#
_entry.id   AF-A0AAD7YXE8-F1
#
_cell.length_a   1.000
_cell.length_b   1.000
_cell.length_c   1.000
_cell.angle_alpha   90.00
_cell.angle_beta   90.00
_cell.angle_gamma   90.00
#
_symmetry.space_group_name_H-M   'P 1'
#
loop_
_entity.id
_entity.type
_entity.pdbx_description
1 polymer ?
#
loop_
_entity_poly.entity_id
_entity_poly.type
_entity_poly.pdbx_seq_one_letter_code
_entity_poly.pdbx_strand_id
1 'polypeptide(L)'
;MGKRKAVCYMWDESVAKRGANEVSSCLLDFVKANVDQGAKEFRFWSDNCAGQNCNRFVFSLYVYAAKKFNISITHRFLQKGHTQNEGDSVHSVIERASQTRTIYTPHEWRLLVRWAKNEGESYVVRNVTQNDVFDFKCLVNNKVWMKDIKGKKINWSNIREVHADGSDPNKLFFKYDLTQPDYNILVIRGNTRNSVQTELKPAYSNPIMIPAAKYKDLMDMCRSEVILLEYHPYFNSLPHHTTVDVSEESDDDLSE
;
A
#
# COMPACT_ATOMS: atom_id res chain seq x y z
N MET A 1 -20.52 -14.21 -13.38
CA MET A 1 -19.31 -13.45 -13.80
C MET A 1 -19.04 -12.38 -12.76
N GLY A 2 -17.81 -12.30 -12.23
CA GLY A 2 -17.45 -11.26 -11.25
C GLY A 2 -17.45 -9.87 -11.89
N LYS A 3 -17.92 -8.85 -11.15
CA LYS A 3 -17.88 -7.45 -11.60
C LYS A 3 -16.41 -6.99 -11.67
N ARG A 4 -15.95 -6.52 -12.83
CA ARG A 4 -14.59 -6.01 -13.05
C ARG A 4 -14.51 -4.55 -12.59
N LYS A 5 -14.36 -4.35 -11.27
CA LYS A 5 -14.28 -3.02 -10.65
C LYS A 5 -12.85 -2.74 -10.22
N ALA A 6 -12.32 -1.57 -10.57
CA ALA A 6 -11.03 -1.09 -10.08
C ALA A 6 -11.24 0.02 -9.06
N VAL A 7 -10.50 -0.07 -7.95
CA VAL A 7 -10.45 0.95 -6.90
C VAL A 7 -9.04 1.51 -6.87
N CYS A 8 -8.91 2.81 -7.08
CA CYS A 8 -7.64 3.52 -7.12
C CYS A 8 -7.53 4.39 -5.87
N TYR A 9 -6.64 4.02 -4.95
CA TYR A 9 -6.29 4.84 -3.80
C TYR A 9 -5.24 5.87 -4.22
N MET A 10 -5.52 7.15 -3.99
CA MET A 10 -4.66 8.25 -4.44
C MET A 10 -4.41 9.25 -3.31
N TRP A 11 -3.16 9.67 -3.20
CA TRP A 11 -2.71 10.76 -2.33
C TRP A 11 -1.47 11.41 -2.96
N ASP A 12 -1.17 12.62 -2.52
CA ASP A 12 0.08 13.30 -2.83
C ASP A 12 1.07 13.21 -1.67
N GLU A 13 2.31 13.62 -1.92
CA GLU A 13 3.42 13.47 -0.98
C GLU A 13 3.24 14.26 0.32
N SER A 14 2.38 15.28 0.35
CA SER A 14 2.08 16.00 1.59
C SER A 14 1.19 15.21 2.54
N VAL A 15 0.50 14.18 2.04
CA VAL A 15 -0.42 13.36 2.84
C VAL A 15 0.32 12.19 3.49
N ALA A 16 0.98 11.37 2.67
CA ALA A 16 1.60 10.13 3.10
C ALA A 16 2.76 9.71 2.19
N LYS A 17 3.66 8.86 2.70
CA LYS A 17 4.76 8.26 1.92
C LYS A 17 4.22 7.15 0.99
N ARG A 18 5.08 6.26 0.48
CA ARG A 18 4.70 5.16 -0.44
C ARG A 18 5.20 3.79 0.04
N GLY A 19 5.08 3.54 1.34
CA GLY A 19 5.59 2.35 2.00
C GLY A 19 4.50 1.35 2.41
N ALA A 20 4.93 0.37 3.21
CA ALA A 20 4.06 -0.73 3.65
C ALA A 20 2.88 -0.27 4.52
N ASN A 21 3.01 0.84 5.27
CA ASN A 21 1.92 1.37 6.09
C ASN A 21 0.77 1.89 5.22
N GLU A 22 1.07 2.63 4.15
CA GLU A 22 0.06 3.16 3.22
C GLU A 22 -0.65 2.04 2.47
N VAL A 23 0.12 1.09 1.94
CA VAL A 23 -0.43 -0.08 1.24
C VAL A 23 -1.31 -0.90 2.18
N SER A 24 -0.85 -1.15 3.41
CA SER A 24 -1.61 -1.88 4.42
C SER A 24 -2.89 -1.16 4.81
N SER A 25 -2.86 0.17 4.89
CA SER A 25 -4.05 0.98 5.21
C SER A 25 -5.09 0.92 4.09
N CYS A 26 -4.66 1.03 2.83
CA CYS A 26 -5.54 0.90 1.66
C CYS A 26 -6.16 -0.50 1.59
N LEU A 27 -5.37 -1.56 1.84
CA LEU A 27 -5.87 -2.93 1.90
C LEU A 27 -6.88 -3.13 3.03
N LEU A 28 -6.64 -2.52 4.21
CA LEU A 28 -7.57 -2.59 5.33
C LEU A 28 -8.90 -1.92 5.01
N ASP A 29 -8.88 -0.72 4.42
CA ASP A 29 -10.09 -0.03 3.96
C ASP A 29 -10.85 -0.88 2.93
N PHE A 30 -10.15 -1.43 1.94
CA PHE A 30 -10.75 -2.30 0.94
C PHE A 30 -11.39 -3.55 1.56
N VAL A 31 -10.68 -4.24 2.45
CA VAL A 31 -11.21 -5.42 3.16
C VAL A 31 -12.44 -5.03 3.96
N LYS A 32 -12.37 -3.98 4.77
CA LYS A 32 -13.48 -3.52 5.61
C LYS A 32 -14.72 -3.20 4.77
N ALA A 33 -14.56 -2.41 3.70
CA ALA A 33 -15.68 -2.03 2.83
C ALA A 33 -16.38 -3.24 2.17
N ASN A 34 -15.64 -4.32 1.89
CA ASN A 34 -16.21 -5.56 1.34
C ASN A 34 -16.78 -6.49 2.42
N VAL A 35 -16.19 -6.52 3.62
CA VAL A 35 -16.75 -7.22 4.78
C VAL A 35 -18.11 -6.64 5.15
N ASP A 36 -18.24 -5.30 5.14
CA ASP A 36 -19.52 -4.61 5.40
C ASP A 36 -20.60 -4.96 4.36
N GLN A 37 -20.18 -5.43 3.17
CA GLN A 37 -21.05 -5.97 2.11
C GLN A 37 -21.25 -7.49 2.22
N GLY A 38 -20.73 -8.14 3.27
CA GLY A 38 -20.90 -9.56 3.55
C GLY A 38 -19.76 -10.48 3.09
N ALA A 39 -18.66 -9.95 2.55
CA ALA A 39 -17.53 -10.78 2.13
C ALA A 39 -16.84 -11.45 3.33
N LYS A 40 -16.51 -12.75 3.18
CA LYS A 40 -15.83 -13.57 4.19
C LYS A 40 -14.49 -14.15 3.75
N GLU A 41 -14.23 -14.15 2.45
CA GLU A 41 -13.00 -14.69 1.87
C GLU A 41 -12.39 -13.67 0.89
N PHE A 42 -11.09 -13.44 1.01
CA PHE A 42 -10.33 -12.54 0.17
C PHE A 42 -9.16 -13.28 -0.48
N ARG A 43 -8.99 -13.07 -1.79
CA ARG A 43 -7.86 -13.62 -2.56
C ARG A 43 -7.16 -12.48 -3.29
N PHE A 44 -5.98 -12.13 -2.81
CA PHE A 44 -5.13 -11.09 -3.39
C PHE A 44 -4.06 -11.72 -4.28
N TRP A 45 -3.68 -10.97 -5.30
CA TRP A 45 -2.53 -11.24 -6.17
C TRP A 45 -1.74 -9.96 -6.34
N SER A 46 -0.42 -10.03 -6.20
CA SER A 46 0.47 -8.89 -6.46
C SER A 46 1.86 -9.35 -6.89
N ASP A 47 2.70 -8.40 -7.29
CA ASP A 47 4.12 -8.63 -7.47
C ASP A 47 4.83 -8.92 -6.13
N ASN A 48 6.05 -9.42 -6.19
CA ASN A 48 6.83 -9.73 -5.00
C ASN A 48 7.66 -8.51 -4.54
N CYS A 49 7.08 -7.31 -4.55
CA CYS A 49 7.74 -6.09 -4.08
C CYS A 49 7.87 -6.12 -2.55
N ALA A 50 9.10 -6.26 -2.03
CA ALA A 50 9.34 -6.34 -0.59
C ALA A 50 8.96 -5.05 0.14
N GLY A 51 9.20 -3.87 -0.46
CA GLY A 51 8.89 -2.58 0.17
C GLY A 51 7.38 -2.35 0.39
N GLN A 52 6.53 -2.91 -0.47
CA GLN A 52 5.10 -2.62 -0.50
C GLN A 52 4.23 -3.82 -0.13
N ASN A 53 4.44 -4.98 -0.78
CA ASN A 53 3.48 -6.08 -0.78
C ASN A 53 3.98 -7.30 0.03
N CYS A 54 5.23 -7.72 -0.19
CA CYS A 54 5.80 -8.93 0.42
C CYS A 54 6.62 -8.58 1.67
N ASN A 55 5.94 -8.12 2.72
CA ASN A 55 6.59 -7.80 4.00
C ASN A 55 5.71 -8.11 5.21
N ARG A 56 6.38 -8.16 6.37
CA ARG A 56 5.76 -8.44 7.67
C ARG A 56 4.64 -7.47 8.07
N PHE A 57 4.63 -6.23 7.57
CA PHE A 57 3.56 -5.27 7.89
C PHE A 57 2.26 -5.71 7.22
N VAL A 58 2.29 -6.00 5.92
CA VAL A 58 1.13 -6.51 5.17
C VAL A 58 0.65 -7.85 5.74
N PHE A 59 1.57 -8.76 6.10
CA PHE A 59 1.18 -10.03 6.73
C PHE A 59 0.57 -9.85 8.12
N SER A 60 1.10 -8.91 8.91
CA SER A 60 0.53 -8.58 10.22
C SER A 60 -0.86 -7.96 10.10
N LEU A 61 -1.09 -7.15 9.05
CA LEU A 61 -2.40 -6.63 8.69
C LEU A 61 -3.37 -7.79 8.40
N TYR A 62 -2.98 -8.77 7.58
CA TYR A 62 -3.88 -9.88 7.24
C TYR A 62 -4.32 -10.67 8.47
N VAL A 63 -3.38 -10.97 9.37
CA VAL A 63 -3.71 -11.64 10.64
C VAL A 63 -4.63 -10.79 11.50
N TYR A 64 -4.36 -9.47 11.59
CA TYR A 64 -5.22 -8.55 12.31
C TYR A 64 -6.63 -8.45 11.73
N ALA A 65 -6.77 -8.30 10.41
CA ALA A 65 -8.04 -8.20 9.72
C ALA A 65 -8.82 -9.52 9.78
N ALA A 66 -8.15 -10.66 9.56
CA ALA A 66 -8.73 -11.99 9.69
C ALA A 66 -9.33 -12.19 11.09
N LYS A 67 -8.58 -11.86 12.15
CA LYS A 67 -9.06 -11.91 13.53
C LYS A 67 -10.21 -10.93 13.79
N LYS A 68 -10.07 -9.68 13.38
CA LYS A 68 -11.02 -8.60 13.69
C LYS A 68 -12.38 -8.80 13.04
N PHE A 69 -12.39 -9.27 11.79
CA PHE A 69 -13.60 -9.41 11.00
C PHE A 69 -14.10 -10.85 10.88
N ASN A 70 -13.37 -11.81 11.47
CA ASN A 70 -13.59 -13.25 11.33
C ASN A 70 -13.73 -13.67 9.86
N ILE A 71 -12.65 -13.45 9.10
CA ILE A 71 -12.55 -13.69 7.65
C ILE A 71 -11.30 -14.49 7.31
N SER A 72 -11.25 -14.97 6.07
CA SER A 72 -10.11 -15.70 5.51
C SER A 72 -9.45 -14.86 4.42
N ILE A 73 -8.13 -14.69 4.48
CA ILE A 73 -7.36 -13.88 3.53
C ILE A 73 -6.21 -14.73 2.98
N THR A 74 -6.17 -14.88 1.66
CA THR A 74 -5.06 -15.50 0.93
C THR A 74 -4.43 -14.47 0.02
N HIS A 75 -3.11 -14.35 0.03
CA HIS A 75 -2.36 -13.49 -0.88
C HIS A 75 -1.30 -14.31 -1.60
N ARG A 76 -1.35 -14.30 -2.94
CA ARG A 76 -0.37 -14.94 -3.81
C ARG A 76 0.54 -13.92 -4.47
N PHE A 77 1.81 -14.26 -4.60
CA PHE A 77 2.81 -13.42 -5.22
C PHE A 77 3.20 -13.99 -6.58
N LEU A 78 3.17 -13.14 -7.60
CA LEU A 78 3.55 -13.50 -8.97
C LEU A 78 5.05 -13.77 -9.04
N GLN A 79 5.44 -14.76 -9.85
CA GLN A 79 6.84 -15.05 -10.11
C GLN A 79 7.46 -13.95 -11.00
N LYS A 80 8.74 -13.63 -10.76
CA LYS A 80 9.50 -12.70 -11.61
C LYS A 80 9.43 -13.20 -13.07
N GLY A 81 8.97 -12.34 -13.99
CA GLY A 81 8.78 -12.68 -15.41
C GLY A 81 7.33 -12.94 -15.83
N HIS A 82 6.40 -13.08 -14.88
CA HIS A 82 4.95 -13.21 -15.14
C HIS A 82 4.18 -12.11 -14.41
N THR A 83 4.65 -10.86 -14.55
CA THR A 83 4.19 -9.72 -13.73
C THR A 83 2.90 -9.07 -14.25
N GLN A 84 2.48 -9.33 -15.49
CA GLN A 84 1.27 -8.69 -16.04
C GLN A 84 0.04 -9.06 -15.23
N ASN A 85 -0.45 -8.10 -14.44
CA ASN A 85 -1.66 -8.23 -13.64
C ASN A 85 -2.74 -7.25 -14.10
N GLU A 86 -3.94 -7.39 -13.54
CA GLU A 86 -5.07 -6.52 -13.87
C GLU A 86 -4.82 -5.04 -13.52
N GLY A 87 -3.94 -4.79 -12.54
CA GLY A 87 -3.46 -3.46 -12.19
C GLY A 87 -2.67 -2.80 -13.33
N ASP A 88 -1.79 -3.54 -14.01
CA ASP A 88 -1.02 -3.02 -15.16
C ASP A 88 -1.94 -2.60 -16.30
N SER A 89 -3.05 -3.33 -16.51
CA SER A 89 -4.08 -2.95 -17.47
C SER A 89 -4.76 -1.63 -17.08
N VAL A 90 -5.07 -1.44 -15.79
CA VAL A 90 -5.62 -0.18 -15.27
C VAL A 90 -4.64 0.97 -15.45
N HIS A 91 -3.37 0.77 -15.10
CA HIS A 91 -2.30 1.76 -15.26
C HIS A 91 -2.09 2.14 -16.72
N SER A 92 -2.07 1.15 -17.63
CA SER A 92 -1.92 1.39 -19.08
C SER A 92 -3.04 2.28 -19.64
N VAL A 93 -4.28 2.10 -19.15
CA VAL A 93 -5.42 2.95 -19.55
C VAL A 93 -5.27 4.36 -19.01
N ILE A 94 -4.85 4.51 -17.75
CA ILE A 94 -4.61 5.81 -17.10
C ILE A 94 -3.49 6.57 -17.82
N GLU A 95 -2.38 5.91 -18.13
CA GLU A 95 -1.23 6.50 -18.82
C GLU A 95 -1.61 7.00 -20.22
N ARG A 96 -2.32 6.16 -21.00
CA ARG A 96 -2.84 6.58 -22.30
C ARG A 96 -3.78 7.78 -22.19
N ALA A 97 -4.60 7.81 -21.15
CA ALA A 97 -5.51 8.92 -20.86
C ALA A 97 -4.75 10.20 -20.47
N SER A 98 -3.56 10.11 -19.86
CA SER A 98 -2.77 11.29 -19.47
C SER A 98 -1.90 11.85 -20.58
N GLN A 99 -1.48 11.03 -21.56
CA GLN A 99 -0.58 11.46 -22.64
C GLN A 99 -1.09 12.66 -23.47
N THR A 100 -2.41 12.87 -23.56
CA THR A 100 -3.02 13.94 -24.37
C THR A 100 -3.58 15.09 -23.53
N ARG A 101 -3.29 15.11 -22.22
CA ARG A 101 -3.88 16.08 -21.29
C ARG A 101 -2.79 16.78 -20.49
N THR A 102 -2.91 18.08 -20.36
CA THR A 102 -2.10 18.85 -19.40
C THR A 102 -2.74 18.75 -18.03
N ILE A 103 -1.94 18.44 -17.02
CA ILE A 103 -2.39 18.19 -15.65
C ILE A 103 -1.47 18.97 -14.71
N TYR A 104 -2.03 19.84 -13.88
CA TYR A 104 -1.24 20.69 -13.00
C TYR A 104 -1.26 20.18 -11.55
N THR A 105 -2.41 19.70 -11.08
CA THR A 105 -2.63 19.38 -9.67
C THR A 105 -2.97 17.90 -9.45
N PRO A 106 -2.74 17.36 -8.24
CA PRO A 106 -3.22 16.03 -7.87
C PRO A 106 -4.75 15.89 -7.96
N HIS A 107 -5.50 16.99 -7.86
CA HIS A 107 -6.94 16.96 -8.04
C HIS A 107 -7.34 16.59 -9.47
N GLU A 108 -6.70 17.20 -10.46
CA GLU A 108 -6.93 16.88 -11.86
C GLU A 108 -6.52 15.43 -12.18
N TRP A 109 -5.42 14.94 -11.59
CA TRP A 109 -5.05 13.53 -11.68
C TRP A 109 -6.16 12.59 -11.19
N ARG A 110 -6.80 12.91 -10.05
CA ARG A 110 -7.92 12.10 -9.53
C ARG A 110 -9.12 12.09 -10.48
N LEU A 111 -9.43 13.22 -11.10
CA LEU A 111 -10.50 13.31 -12.10
C LEU A 111 -10.15 12.49 -13.34
N LEU A 112 -8.92 12.64 -13.84
CA LEU A 112 -8.45 11.88 -15.00
C LEU A 112 -8.54 10.39 -14.75
N VAL A 113 -8.04 9.90 -13.61
CA VAL A 113 -8.09 8.48 -13.26
C VAL A 113 -9.53 8.00 -13.22
N ARG A 114 -10.45 8.72 -12.56
CA ARG A 114 -11.87 8.35 -12.50
C ARG A 114 -12.48 8.13 -13.89
N TRP A 115 -12.14 9.01 -14.83
CA TRP A 115 -12.69 9.03 -16.18
C TRP A 115 -11.74 8.47 -17.26
N ALA A 116 -10.70 7.73 -16.87
CA ALA A 116 -9.69 7.24 -17.80
C ALA A 116 -10.25 6.19 -18.79
N LYS A 117 -11.25 5.42 -18.36
CA LYS A 117 -11.94 4.44 -19.21
C LYS A 117 -12.96 5.12 -20.11
N ASN A 118 -12.93 4.74 -21.40
CA ASN A 118 -13.94 5.15 -22.37
C ASN A 118 -15.20 4.27 -22.33
N GLU A 119 -15.09 3.02 -21.84
CA GLU A 119 -16.18 2.04 -21.81
C GLU A 119 -16.29 1.35 -20.45
N GLY A 120 -17.53 1.03 -20.05
CA GLY A 120 -17.85 0.37 -18.79
C GLY A 120 -17.95 1.33 -17.60
N GLU A 121 -17.93 0.77 -16.39
CA GLU A 121 -17.96 1.57 -15.16
C GLU A 121 -16.64 2.31 -14.94
N SER A 122 -16.75 3.59 -14.58
CA SER A 122 -15.64 4.45 -14.16
C SER A 122 -14.87 3.86 -12.97
N TYR A 123 -13.58 4.21 -12.86
CA TYR A 123 -12.77 3.77 -11.73
C TYR A 123 -13.22 4.43 -10.43
N VAL A 124 -13.24 3.67 -9.33
CA VAL A 124 -13.51 4.23 -8.01
C VAL A 124 -12.25 4.84 -7.46
N VAL A 125 -12.15 6.16 -7.53
CA VAL A 125 -11.03 6.90 -6.94
C VAL A 125 -11.32 7.23 -5.48
N ARG A 126 -10.50 6.70 -4.58
CA ARG A 126 -10.49 6.99 -3.14
C ARG A 126 -9.38 7.99 -2.85
N ASN A 127 -9.76 9.16 -2.34
CA ASN A 127 -8.79 10.15 -1.88
C ASN A 127 -8.36 9.76 -0.47
N VAL A 128 -7.10 9.34 -0.33
CA VAL A 128 -6.53 8.98 0.96
C VAL A 128 -6.13 10.26 1.69
N THR A 129 -6.48 10.35 2.96
CA THR A 129 -6.09 11.41 3.89
C THR A 129 -5.15 10.85 4.95
N GLN A 130 -4.51 11.71 5.75
CA GLN A 130 -3.59 11.28 6.79
C GLN A 130 -4.26 10.41 7.86
N ASN A 131 -5.55 10.65 8.12
CA ASN A 131 -6.34 9.89 9.07
C ASN A 131 -6.66 8.47 8.58
N ASP A 132 -6.56 8.24 7.27
CA ASP A 132 -6.79 6.93 6.67
C ASP A 132 -5.53 6.05 6.74
N VAL A 133 -4.35 6.62 7.07
CA VAL A 133 -3.09 5.89 7.13
C VAL A 133 -2.71 5.55 8.57
N PHE A 134 -2.55 4.26 8.84
CA PHE A 134 -2.25 3.72 10.16
C PHE A 134 -0.81 3.22 10.28
N ASP A 135 -0.27 3.27 11.49
CA ASP A 135 1.03 2.67 11.81
C ASP A 135 0.86 1.20 12.24
N PHE A 136 1.42 0.30 11.42
CA PHE A 136 1.38 -1.14 11.67
C PHE A 136 2.59 -1.65 12.48
N LYS A 137 3.53 -0.78 12.87
CA LYS A 137 4.70 -1.16 13.69
C LYS A 137 4.28 -1.87 14.98
N CYS A 138 3.20 -1.44 15.63
CA CYS A 138 2.70 -2.08 16.85
C CYS A 138 2.28 -3.54 16.65
N LEU A 139 1.85 -3.92 15.44
CA LEU A 139 1.46 -5.30 15.13
C LEU A 139 2.65 -6.21 14.84
N VAL A 140 3.80 -5.63 14.52
CA VAL A 140 5.03 -6.35 14.15
C VAL A 140 6.00 -6.42 15.32
N ASN A 141 6.17 -5.30 16.04
CA ASN A 141 7.12 -5.17 17.15
C ASN A 141 6.81 -6.17 18.26
N ASN A 142 7.85 -6.66 18.93
CA ASN A 142 7.77 -7.63 20.04
C ASN A 142 7.14 -8.99 19.67
N LYS A 143 7.00 -9.30 18.38
CA LYS A 143 6.53 -10.60 17.88
C LYS A 143 7.62 -11.35 17.14
N VAL A 144 7.53 -12.67 17.14
CA VAL A 144 8.48 -13.55 16.44
C VAL A 144 8.11 -13.64 14.96
N TRP A 145 9.00 -13.22 14.08
CA TRP A 145 8.86 -13.27 12.61
C TRP A 145 10.01 -14.01 11.91
N MET A 146 10.99 -14.53 12.66
CA MET A 146 12.20 -15.07 12.05
C MET A 146 12.13 -16.55 11.76
N LYS A 147 11.34 -17.31 12.54
CA LYS A 147 11.33 -18.78 12.52
C LYS A 147 9.91 -19.31 12.47
N ASP A 148 9.72 -20.39 11.72
CA ASP A 148 8.47 -21.15 11.71
C ASP A 148 8.29 -21.98 12.99
N ILE A 149 7.18 -22.74 13.11
CA ILE A 149 6.93 -23.59 14.29
C ILE A 149 7.97 -24.71 14.47
N LYS A 150 8.71 -25.06 13.42
CA LYS A 150 9.76 -26.09 13.42
C LYS A 150 11.13 -25.49 13.77
N GLY A 151 11.21 -24.18 14.03
CA GLY A 151 12.45 -23.47 14.33
C GLY A 151 13.29 -23.12 13.11
N LYS A 152 12.79 -23.33 11.89
CA LYS A 152 13.49 -23.03 10.64
C LYS A 152 13.34 -21.55 10.29
N LYS A 153 14.45 -20.92 9.87
CA LYS A 153 14.46 -19.51 9.44
C LYS A 153 13.54 -19.32 8.23
N ILE A 154 12.70 -18.29 8.26
CA ILE A 154 11.77 -17.94 7.17
C ILE A 154 12.50 -17.05 6.17
N ASN A 155 12.40 -17.39 4.88
CA ASN A 155 12.88 -16.53 3.79
C ASN A 155 11.71 -15.77 3.15
N TRP A 156 11.46 -14.56 3.62
CA TRP A 156 10.33 -13.73 3.18
C TRP A 156 10.29 -13.49 1.67
N SER A 157 11.44 -13.23 1.04
CA SER A 157 11.55 -12.96 -0.40
C SER A 157 11.14 -14.15 -1.29
N ASN A 158 11.19 -15.37 -0.75
CA ASN A 158 10.86 -16.59 -1.49
C ASN A 158 9.41 -17.04 -1.29
N ILE A 159 8.64 -16.36 -0.45
CA ILE A 159 7.24 -16.71 -0.24
C ILE A 159 6.45 -16.48 -1.54
N ARG A 160 5.50 -17.39 -1.81
CA ARG A 160 4.61 -17.34 -2.98
C ARG A 160 3.14 -17.29 -2.61
N GLU A 161 2.80 -17.76 -1.41
CA GLU A 161 1.45 -17.66 -0.87
C GLU A 161 1.53 -17.43 0.63
N VAL A 162 0.67 -16.55 1.11
CA VAL A 162 0.40 -16.32 2.54
C VAL A 162 -1.10 -16.45 2.76
N HIS A 163 -1.46 -17.06 3.88
CA HIS A 163 -2.83 -17.25 4.29
C HIS A 163 -3.01 -16.93 5.78
N ALA A 164 -4.07 -16.20 6.10
CA ALA A 164 -4.48 -15.84 7.44
C ALA A 164 -5.98 -16.13 7.62
N ASP A 165 -6.34 -16.76 8.74
CA ASP A 165 -7.72 -17.16 9.02
C ASP A 165 -8.18 -16.66 10.39
N GLY A 166 -9.42 -16.17 10.46
CA GLY A 166 -10.03 -15.68 11.69
C GLY A 166 -10.17 -16.73 12.79
N SER A 167 -10.26 -18.02 12.41
CA SER A 167 -10.33 -19.16 13.32
C SER A 167 -9.00 -19.43 14.04
N ASP A 168 -7.88 -19.04 13.41
CA ASP A 168 -6.51 -19.24 13.90
C ASP A 168 -5.76 -17.88 14.04
N PRO A 169 -6.22 -16.95 14.90
CA PRO A 169 -5.87 -15.53 14.87
C PRO A 169 -4.43 -15.18 15.27
N ASN A 170 -3.60 -16.18 15.57
CA ASN A 170 -2.18 -16.02 15.93
C ASN A 170 -1.27 -16.84 15.01
N LYS A 171 -1.79 -17.39 13.91
CA LYS A 171 -1.01 -18.15 12.94
C LYS A 171 -1.00 -17.41 11.61
N LEU A 172 0.14 -17.50 10.95
CA LEU A 172 0.31 -17.14 9.55
C LEU A 172 0.76 -18.39 8.81
N PHE A 173 0.00 -18.77 7.80
CA PHE A 173 0.31 -19.91 6.95
C PHE A 173 1.02 -19.40 5.70
N PHE A 174 2.06 -20.08 5.24
CA PHE A 174 2.79 -19.65 4.05
C PHE A 174 3.39 -20.81 3.26
N LYS A 175 3.57 -20.59 1.95
CA LYS A 175 4.21 -21.53 1.02
C LYS A 175 5.32 -20.84 0.24
N TYR A 176 6.35 -21.62 -0.08
CA TYR A 176 7.43 -21.20 -0.99
C TYR A 176 7.13 -21.57 -2.45
N ASP A 177 6.21 -22.50 -2.66
CA ASP A 177 5.76 -22.97 -3.97
C ASP A 177 4.25 -23.23 -3.90
N LEU A 178 3.50 -22.76 -4.89
CA LEU A 178 2.04 -22.90 -4.96
C LEU A 178 1.59 -24.36 -5.09
N THR A 179 2.48 -25.24 -5.58
CA THR A 179 2.23 -26.68 -5.73
C THR A 179 2.39 -27.46 -4.43
N GLN A 180 2.96 -26.86 -3.37
CA GLN A 180 3.12 -27.53 -2.08
C GLN A 180 1.75 -27.92 -1.51
N PRO A 181 1.58 -29.18 -1.05
CA PRO A 181 0.31 -29.63 -0.49
C PRO A 181 0.02 -28.93 0.84
N ASP A 182 1.03 -28.85 1.71
CA ASP A 182 0.90 -28.34 3.07
C ASP A 182 1.49 -26.93 3.22
N TYR A 183 0.93 -26.18 4.17
CA TYR A 183 1.47 -24.89 4.57
C TYR A 183 2.59 -25.04 5.60
N ASN A 184 3.59 -24.16 5.51
CA ASN A 184 4.43 -23.85 6.64
C ASN A 184 3.67 -22.90 7.57
N ILE A 185 3.94 -22.97 8.87
CA ILE A 185 3.19 -22.22 9.87
C ILE A 185 4.16 -21.36 10.66
N LEU A 186 3.83 -20.06 10.76
CA LEU A 186 4.44 -19.13 11.70
C LEU A 186 3.42 -18.83 12.80
N VAL A 187 3.84 -18.96 14.06
CA VAL A 187 3.01 -18.59 15.21
C VAL A 187 3.43 -17.21 15.71
N ILE A 188 2.57 -16.22 15.48
CA ILE A 188 2.81 -14.82 15.81
C ILE A 188 2.42 -14.60 17.28
N ARG A 189 3.35 -14.91 18.19
CA ARG A 189 3.22 -14.62 19.63
C ARG A 189 3.99 -13.36 20.00
N GLY A 190 3.41 -12.57 20.90
CA GLY A 190 4.15 -11.50 21.60
C GLY A 190 5.03 -12.08 22.71
N ASN A 191 6.13 -11.40 23.03
CA ASN A 191 6.99 -11.79 24.17
C ASN A 191 6.35 -11.52 25.55
N THR A 192 5.24 -10.77 25.61
CA THR A 192 4.54 -10.41 26.85
C THR A 192 3.11 -10.97 26.89
N ARG A 193 2.68 -11.41 28.09
CA ARG A 193 1.42 -12.12 28.35
C ARG A 193 0.13 -11.27 28.20
N ASN A 194 0.21 -9.97 27.96
CA ASN A 194 -0.97 -9.09 27.92
C ASN A 194 -1.37 -8.76 26.47
N SER A 195 -2.33 -9.52 25.93
CA SER A 195 -2.96 -9.19 24.65
C SER A 195 -4.05 -8.13 24.85
N VAL A 196 -3.66 -6.87 25.03
CA VAL A 196 -4.60 -5.76 24.90
C VAL A 196 -4.94 -5.63 23.41
N GLN A 197 -6.23 -5.52 23.08
CA GLN A 197 -6.70 -5.20 21.73
C GLN A 197 -5.94 -3.96 21.25
N THR A 198 -5.06 -4.13 20.26
CA THR A 198 -4.26 -3.02 19.76
C THR A 198 -5.10 -2.22 18.78
N GLU A 199 -5.63 -1.09 19.21
CA GLU A 199 -6.17 -0.09 18.30
C GLU A 199 -5.04 0.48 17.44
N LEU A 200 -5.29 0.57 16.14
CA LEU A 200 -4.34 1.15 15.20
C LEU A 200 -4.31 2.66 15.38
N LYS A 201 -3.10 3.22 15.46
CA LYS A 201 -2.90 4.67 15.57
C LYS A 201 -2.60 5.26 14.19
N PRO A 202 -2.95 6.53 13.93
CA PRO A 202 -2.53 7.21 12.73
C PRO A 202 -1.00 7.19 12.56
N ALA A 203 -0.52 7.01 11.34
CA ALA A 203 0.90 7.03 11.00
C ALA A 203 1.49 8.44 10.99
N TYR A 204 0.64 9.45 10.77
CA TYR A 204 1.02 10.85 10.65
C TYR A 204 0.18 11.70 11.58
N SER A 205 0.81 12.70 12.20
CA SER A 205 0.14 13.70 13.04
C SER A 205 -0.02 15.06 12.36
N ASN A 206 0.79 15.33 11.32
CA ASN A 206 0.80 16.56 10.55
C ASN A 206 1.14 16.25 9.07
N PRO A 207 0.80 17.15 8.13
CA PRO A 207 1.23 17.03 6.74
C PRO A 207 2.74 16.82 6.61
N ILE A 208 3.13 15.99 5.64
CA ILE A 208 4.53 15.75 5.31
C ILE A 208 5.05 16.97 4.55
N MET A 209 6.17 17.52 5.01
CA MET A 209 6.84 18.60 4.31
C MET A 209 7.57 18.06 3.08
N ILE A 210 7.40 18.71 1.94
CA ILE A 210 8.16 18.39 0.73
C ILE A 210 9.59 18.96 0.83
N PRO A 211 10.58 18.34 0.15
CA PRO A 211 11.95 18.85 0.14
C PRO A 211 12.04 20.29 -0.37
N ALA A 212 12.91 21.10 0.24
CA ALA A 212 13.11 22.50 -0.13
C ALA A 212 13.48 22.68 -1.61
N ALA A 213 14.31 21.78 -2.14
CA ALA A 213 14.70 21.78 -3.56
C ALA A 213 13.49 21.57 -4.48
N LYS A 214 12.63 20.60 -4.16
CA LYS A 214 11.41 20.34 -4.93
C LYS A 214 10.43 21.52 -4.87
N TYR A 215 10.26 22.13 -3.70
CA TYR A 215 9.42 23.32 -3.57
C TYR A 215 9.95 24.47 -4.44
N LYS A 216 11.28 24.71 -4.41
CA LYS A 216 11.92 25.70 -5.27
C LYS A 216 11.65 25.44 -6.75
N ASP A 217 11.81 24.20 -7.22
CA ASP A 217 11.55 23.83 -8.62
C ASP A 217 10.09 24.08 -9.01
N LEU A 218 9.13 23.75 -8.13
CA LEU A 218 7.70 24.03 -8.35
C LEU A 218 7.43 25.54 -8.44
N MET A 219 8.10 26.35 -7.62
CA MET A 219 8.00 27.81 -7.70
C MET A 219 8.64 28.36 -8.99
N ASP A 220 9.73 27.76 -9.47
CA ASP A 220 10.35 28.12 -10.75
C ASP A 220 9.42 27.77 -11.93
N MET A 221 8.71 26.64 -11.87
CA MET A 221 7.66 26.29 -12.84
C MET A 221 6.46 27.25 -12.81
N CYS A 222 6.10 27.78 -11.64
CA CYS A 222 5.07 28.82 -11.52
C CYS A 222 5.55 30.15 -12.12
N ARG A 223 6.79 30.55 -11.83
CA ARG A 223 7.41 31.79 -12.32
C ARG A 223 7.65 31.80 -13.83
N SER A 224 7.97 30.65 -14.41
CA SER A 224 8.14 30.46 -15.85
C SER A 224 6.82 30.25 -16.61
N GLU A 225 5.68 30.34 -15.92
CA GLU A 225 4.32 30.16 -16.48
C GLU A 225 4.08 28.79 -17.14
N VAL A 226 4.95 27.81 -16.88
CA VAL A 226 4.70 26.40 -17.24
C VAL A 226 3.47 25.91 -16.48
N ILE A 227 3.33 26.30 -15.22
CA ILE A 227 2.11 26.13 -14.42
C ILE A 227 1.28 27.41 -14.54
N LEU A 228 0.01 27.28 -14.94
CA LEU A 228 -0.90 28.42 -15.10
C LEU A 228 -1.17 29.14 -13.77
N LEU A 229 -1.36 30.46 -13.84
CA LEU A 229 -1.55 31.34 -12.69
C LEU A 229 -2.66 30.88 -11.74
N GLU A 230 -3.74 30.30 -12.27
CA GLU A 230 -4.86 29.79 -11.48
C GLU A 230 -4.48 28.65 -10.51
N TYR A 231 -3.41 27.92 -10.79
CA TYR A 231 -2.92 26.82 -9.95
C TYR A 231 -1.84 27.24 -8.95
N HIS A 232 -1.28 28.45 -9.07
CA HIS A 232 -0.23 28.93 -8.16
C HIS A 232 -0.63 28.88 -6.69
N PRO A 233 -1.88 29.23 -6.28
CA PRO A 233 -2.28 29.14 -4.87
C PRO A 233 -2.12 27.76 -4.27
N TYR A 234 -2.35 26.70 -5.05
CA TYR A 234 -2.16 25.32 -4.59
C TYR A 234 -0.68 25.07 -4.24
N PHE A 235 0.23 25.39 -5.15
CA PHE A 235 1.66 25.14 -4.94
C PHE A 235 2.25 26.00 -3.82
N ASN A 236 1.85 27.26 -3.72
CA ASN A 236 2.27 28.17 -2.64
C ASN A 236 1.83 27.66 -1.26
N SER A 237 0.75 26.88 -1.18
CA SER A 237 0.22 26.35 0.08
C SER A 237 0.90 25.05 0.55
N LEU A 238 1.80 24.46 -0.25
CA LEU A 238 2.41 23.18 0.08
C LEU A 238 3.34 23.29 1.30
N PRO A 239 3.22 22.38 2.29
CA PRO A 239 4.15 22.33 3.42
C PRO A 239 5.54 21.94 2.92
N HIS A 240 6.58 22.68 3.31
CA HIS A 240 7.93 22.48 2.80
C HIS A 240 9.01 22.85 3.82
N HIS A 241 10.19 22.27 3.66
CA HIS A 241 11.37 22.65 4.43
C HIS A 241 11.92 24.01 3.97
N THR A 242 12.36 24.85 4.92
CA THR A 242 12.92 26.19 4.64
C THR A 242 14.42 26.19 4.32
N THR A 243 15.12 25.11 4.62
CA THR A 243 16.56 24.92 4.35
C THR A 243 16.77 23.71 3.46
N VAL A 244 17.73 23.79 2.54
CA VAL A 244 18.15 22.65 1.71
C VAL A 244 18.98 21.73 2.61
N ASP A 245 18.34 20.75 3.24
CA ASP A 245 19.06 19.71 3.98
C ASP A 245 19.86 18.84 3.00
N VAL A 246 21.19 18.96 3.09
CA VAL A 246 22.15 18.13 2.36
C VAL A 246 22.28 16.80 3.10
N SER A 247 21.26 15.95 3.05
CA SER A 247 21.38 14.53 3.38
C SER A 247 20.08 13.80 3.08
N GLU A 248 20.00 13.22 1.89
CA GLU A 248 19.34 11.93 1.61
C GLU A 248 19.71 11.58 0.15
N GLU A 249 21.00 11.32 -0.09
CA GLU A 249 21.38 10.43 -1.19
C GLU A 249 20.89 9.04 -0.79
N SER A 250 19.89 8.56 -1.53
CA SER A 250 19.47 7.17 -1.50
C SER A 250 20.61 6.31 -2.06
N ASP A 251 21.32 5.61 -1.18
CA ASP A 251 22.05 4.40 -1.53
C ASP A 251 21.04 3.33 -1.98
N ASP A 252 20.64 3.41 -3.25
CA ASP A 252 19.99 2.33 -4.00
C ASP A 252 20.69 2.24 -5.36
N ASP A 253 22.00 1.99 -5.31
CA ASP A 253 22.74 1.38 -6.40
C ASP A 253 23.91 0.63 -5.79
N LEU A 254 23.76 -0.69 -5.65
CA LEU A 254 24.82 -1.68 -5.92
C LEU A 254 24.16 -3.06 -5.96
N SER A 255 23.76 -3.40 -7.18
CA SER A 255 23.63 -4.77 -7.65
C SER A 255 24.99 -5.49 -7.55
N GLU A 256 25.03 -6.57 -6.77
CA GLU A 256 25.63 -7.86 -7.12
C GLU A 256 25.14 -8.95 -6.15
#